data_AF-A0A5B6W5M0-F1
#
_entry.id   AF-A0A5B6W5M0-F1
#
_cell.length_a   1.000
_cell.length_b   1.000
_cell.length_c   1.000
_cell.angle_alpha   90.00
_cell.angle_beta   90.00
_cell.angle_gamma   90.00
#
_symmetry.space_group_name_H-M   'P 1'
#
loop_
_entity.id
_entity.type
_entity.pdbx_description
1 polymer ?
#
loop_
_entity_poly.entity_id
_entity_poly.type
_entity_poly.pdbx_seq_one_letter_code
_entity_poly.pdbx_strand_id
1 'polypeptide(L)'
;MYTKAIQGQSFQKINKVCKCLPTTDSGKSSWAELVGINGEVAAHIIAKENPNVSVQIVKEGMMATMDFRCDRVRVWVENYGILKTTPHIG
;
A
#
# COMPACT_ATOMS: atom_id res chain seq x y z
N MET A 1 35.37 31.38 24.90
CA MET A 1 36.06 30.99 23.66
C MET A 1 35.31 29.80 23.06
N TYR A 2 34.64 30.06 21.94
CA TYR A 2 34.15 29.17 20.88
C TYR A 2 33.43 27.83 21.17
N THR A 3 32.16 27.83 20.75
CA THR A 3 31.27 26.74 20.34
C THR A 3 31.88 25.78 19.31
N LYS A 4 31.50 24.49 19.32
CA LYS A 4 31.40 23.50 18.22
C LYS A 4 31.25 22.09 18.85
N ALA A 5 30.55 21.10 18.32
CA ALA A 5 29.71 20.98 17.14
C ALA A 5 28.78 19.77 17.35
N ILE A 6 27.61 19.84 16.74
CA ILE A 6 26.62 18.77 16.65
C ILE A 6 27.23 17.65 15.81
N GLN A 7 27.44 16.46 16.38
CA GLN A 7 27.66 15.26 15.57
C GLN A 7 26.30 14.60 15.34
N GLY A 8 25.70 14.97 14.21
CA GLY A 8 24.57 14.25 13.62
C GLY A 8 25.01 12.82 13.31
N GLN A 9 24.51 11.87 14.10
CA GLN A 9 24.55 10.47 13.71
C GLN A 9 23.32 10.17 12.89
N SER A 10 23.59 10.06 11.59
CA SER A 10 22.80 9.42 10.55
C SER A 10 21.76 8.44 11.11
N PHE A 11 20.49 8.87 11.12
CA PHE A 11 19.37 7.97 11.21
C PHE A 11 19.37 7.21 9.89
N GLN A 12 19.95 6.01 9.88
CA GLN A 12 19.82 5.06 8.79
C GLN A 12 18.32 4.84 8.57
N LYS A 13 17.72 5.64 7.67
CA LYS A 13 16.41 5.37 7.09
C LYS A 13 16.56 4.07 6.30
N ILE A 14 16.43 2.96 7.01
CA ILE A 14 16.20 1.67 6.37
C ILE A 14 14.89 1.83 5.61
N ASN A 15 15.01 1.94 4.28
CA ASN A 15 13.90 1.75 3.36
C ASN A 15 13.41 0.32 3.56
N LYS A 16 12.52 0.11 4.53
CA LYS A 16 11.87 -1.17 4.79
C LYS A 16 10.79 -1.35 3.74
N VAL A 17 11.23 -1.61 2.51
CA VAL A 17 10.36 -2.15 1.47
C VAL A 17 9.91 -3.50 2.00
N CYS A 18 8.62 -3.61 2.33
CA CYS A 18 8.04 -4.89 2.71
C CYS A 18 8.02 -5.75 1.44
N LYS A 19 9.06 -6.57 1.26
CA LYS A 19 9.18 -7.44 0.09
C LYS A 19 8.24 -8.62 0.30
N CYS A 20 7.09 -8.61 -0.37
CA CYS A 20 6.44 -9.85 -0.74
C CYS A 20 7.41 -10.59 -1.65
N LEU A 21 7.77 -11.81 -1.25
CA LEU A 21 8.77 -12.60 -1.95
C LEU A 21 8.37 -12.71 -3.42
N PRO A 22 9.29 -12.51 -4.37
CA PRO A 22 9.03 -12.78 -5.77
C PRO A 22 9.00 -14.30 -5.93
N THR A 23 7.89 -14.93 -5.53
CA THR A 23 7.56 -16.25 -6.04
C THR A 23 7.26 -16.07 -7.51
N THR A 24 7.79 -16.97 -8.31
CA THR A 24 7.96 -16.95 -9.77
C THR A 24 6.68 -16.86 -10.62
N ASP A 25 5.57 -16.40 -10.04
CA ASP A 25 4.31 -16.09 -10.69
C ASP A 25 4.03 -14.58 -10.55
N SER A 26 4.18 -13.88 -11.66
CA SER A 26 4.22 -12.42 -11.82
C SER A 26 2.86 -11.75 -11.60
N GLY A 27 2.31 -11.82 -10.39
CA GLY A 27 1.17 -11.00 -9.99
C GLY A 27 1.59 -9.54 -9.79
N LYS A 28 0.81 -8.59 -10.31
CA LYS A 28 1.01 -7.16 -10.05
C LYS A 28 0.89 -6.90 -8.54
N SER A 29 1.69 -5.97 -8.01
CA SER A 29 1.77 -5.68 -6.56
C SER A 29 1.35 -4.27 -6.17
N SER A 30 1.14 -3.41 -7.16
CA SER A 30 0.67 -2.03 -6.99
C SER A 30 -0.16 -1.61 -8.19
N TRP A 31 -1.18 -0.78 -7.95
CA TRP A 31 -2.17 -0.40 -8.96
C TRP A 31 -2.38 1.11 -8.99
N ALA A 32 -1.38 1.86 -9.47
CA ALA A 32 -1.43 3.32 -9.52
C ALA A 32 -2.48 3.85 -10.52
N GLU A 33 -2.81 3.06 -11.55
CA GLU A 33 -3.80 3.42 -12.57
C GLU A 33 -5.25 3.41 -12.06
N LEU A 34 -5.50 2.79 -10.90
CA LEU A 34 -6.84 2.71 -10.32
C LEU A 34 -7.18 3.92 -9.42
N VAL A 35 -6.23 4.83 -9.20
CA VAL A 35 -6.53 6.06 -8.43
C VAL A 35 -7.56 6.89 -9.20
N GLY A 36 -8.63 7.32 -8.53
CA GLY A 36 -9.73 8.07 -9.14
C GLY A 36 -10.88 7.22 -9.69
N ILE A 37 -10.79 5.88 -9.68
CA ILE A 37 -11.92 5.01 -10.05
C ILE A 37 -12.72 4.58 -8.82
N ASN A 38 -13.92 4.02 -9.06
CA ASN A 38 -14.74 3.47 -7.99
C ASN A 38 -14.06 2.24 -7.36
N GLY A 39 -14.00 2.19 -6.02
CA GLY A 39 -13.36 1.11 -5.27
C GLY A 39 -13.90 -0.29 -5.57
N GLU A 40 -15.17 -0.43 -5.93
CA GLU A 40 -15.74 -1.72 -6.34
C GLU A 40 -15.16 -2.18 -7.69
N VAL A 41 -15.07 -1.26 -8.65
CA VAL A 41 -14.46 -1.52 -9.96
C VAL A 41 -12.98 -1.84 -9.80
N ALA A 42 -12.29 -1.10 -8.93
CA ALA A 42 -10.90 -1.37 -8.61
C ALA A 42 -10.70 -2.76 -7.99
N ALA A 43 -11.58 -3.16 -7.07
CA ALA A 43 -11.50 -4.48 -6.46
C ALA A 43 -11.67 -5.60 -7.49
N HIS A 44 -12.58 -5.44 -8.44
CA HIS A 44 -12.73 -6.39 -9.55
C HIS A 44 -11.49 -6.45 -10.44
N ILE A 45 -10.86 -5.31 -10.75
CA ILE A 45 -9.64 -5.27 -11.56
C ILE A 45 -8.48 -5.96 -10.82
N ILE A 46 -8.27 -5.65 -9.55
CA ILE A 46 -7.20 -6.24 -8.73
C ILE A 46 -7.39 -7.76 -8.61
N ALA A 47 -8.61 -8.23 -8.32
CA ALA A 47 -8.90 -9.65 -8.22
C ALA A 47 -8.69 -10.39 -9.56
N LYS A 48 -8.91 -9.70 -10.70
CA LYS A 48 -8.67 -10.24 -12.03
C LYS A 48 -7.18 -10.29 -12.39
N GLU A 49 -6.43 -9.25 -12.04
CA GLU A 49 -4.99 -9.16 -12.33
C GLU A 49 -4.15 -10.05 -11.40
N ASN A 50 -4.59 -10.22 -10.16
CA ASN A 50 -3.92 -11.06 -9.18
C ASN A 50 -4.96 -11.84 -8.37
N PRO A 51 -5.32 -13.07 -8.76
CA PRO A 51 -6.30 -13.88 -8.04
C PRO A 51 -5.79 -14.39 -6.69
N ASN A 52 -4.48 -14.24 -6.41
CA ASN A 52 -3.87 -14.70 -5.15
C ASN A 52 -4.00 -13.66 -4.02
N VAL A 53 -4.55 -12.48 -4.29
CA VAL A 53 -4.75 -11.43 -3.27
C VAL A 53 -6.22 -11.22 -2.94
N SER A 54 -6.50 -11.01 -1.66
CA SER A 54 -7.80 -10.62 -1.14
C SER A 54 -7.89 -9.09 -1.10
N VAL A 55 -8.93 -8.54 -1.73
CA VAL A 55 -9.15 -7.09 -1.75
C VAL A 55 -10.06 -6.69 -0.61
N GLN A 56 -9.64 -5.71 0.18
CA GLN A 56 -10.44 -5.12 1.25
C GLN A 56 -10.67 -3.65 0.96
N ILE A 57 -11.94 -3.26 0.82
CA ILE A 57 -12.35 -1.87 0.67
C ILE A 57 -12.49 -1.27 2.06
N VAL A 58 -11.71 -0.23 2.32
CA VAL A 58 -11.68 0.48 3.60
C VAL A 58 -12.06 1.93 3.34
N LYS A 59 -13.06 2.43 4.07
CA LYS A 59 -13.43 3.84 4.02
C LYS A 59 -12.36 4.68 4.71
N GLU A 60 -12.09 5.85 4.15
CA GLU A 60 -11.19 6.83 4.77
C GLU A 60 -11.62 7.13 6.21
N GLY A 61 -10.66 7.17 7.13
CA GLY A 61 -10.89 7.38 8.56
C GLY A 61 -11.21 6.12 9.37
N MET A 62 -11.42 4.96 8.73
CA MET A 62 -11.55 3.69 9.44
C MET A 62 -10.18 3.18 9.90
N MET A 63 -10.10 2.72 11.14
CA MET A 63 -8.89 2.07 11.65
C MET A 63 -8.75 0.69 11.00
N ALA A 64 -7.67 0.49 10.23
CA ALA A 64 -7.26 -0.82 9.74
C ALA A 64 -6.13 -1.38 10.63
N THR A 65 -6.02 -2.70 10.68
CA THR A 65 -4.95 -3.37 11.44
C THR A 65 -3.57 -3.07 10.83
N MET A 66 -2.55 -2.81 11.64
CA MET A 66 -1.19 -2.50 11.13
C MET A 66 -0.37 -3.76 10.79
N ASP A 67 -1.02 -4.91 10.61
CA ASP A 67 -0.38 -6.14 10.14
C ASP A 67 -0.02 -5.99 8.65
N PHE A 68 1.16 -6.48 8.26
CA PHE A 68 1.59 -6.54 6.86
C PHE A 68 1.33 -7.94 6.30
N ARG A 69 0.55 -8.03 5.23
CA ARG A 69 0.10 -9.28 4.60
C ARG A 69 0.27 -9.24 3.09
N CYS A 70 0.95 -10.26 2.56
CA CYS A 70 1.21 -10.36 1.12
C CYS A 70 0.04 -10.88 0.29
N ASP A 71 -0.95 -11.46 0.97
CA ASP A 71 -2.18 -11.99 0.40
C ASP A 71 -3.32 -10.97 0.44
N ARG A 72 -3.05 -9.70 0.78
CA ARG A 72 -4.08 -8.67 0.96
C ARG A 72 -3.72 -7.38 0.25
N VAL A 73 -4.73 -6.74 -0.35
CA VAL A 73 -4.65 -5.39 -0.90
C VAL A 73 -5.73 -4.53 -0.25
N ARG A 74 -5.34 -3.37 0.29
CA ARG A 74 -6.26 -2.39 0.88
C ARG A 74 -6.57 -1.27 -0.09
N VAL A 75 -7.85 -1.11 -0.38
CA VAL A 75 -8.41 -0.10 -1.29
C VAL A 75 -9.04 0.98 -0.42
N TRP A 76 -8.36 2.13 -0.32
CA TRP A 76 -8.83 3.26 0.48
C TRP A 76 -9.77 4.13 -0.35
N VAL A 77 -11.05 4.09 0.01
CA VAL A 77 -12.10 4.87 -0.67
C VAL A 77 -12.54 6.06 0.17
N GLU A 78 -12.75 7.19 -0.49
CA GLU A 78 -13.40 8.36 0.11
C GLU A 78 -14.94 8.14 0.17
N ASN A 79 -15.66 9.10 0.75
CA ASN A 79 -17.13 9.09 0.87
C ASN A 79 -17.87 8.90 -0.47
N TYR A 80 -17.28 9.31 -1.59
CA TYR A 80 -17.86 9.10 -2.93
C TYR A 80 -17.55 7.73 -3.53
N GLY A 81 -16.91 6.83 -2.77
CA GLY A 81 -16.49 5.51 -3.26
C GLY A 81 -15.29 5.57 -4.21
N ILE A 82 -14.62 6.71 -4.31
CA ILE A 82 -13.48 6.93 -5.20
C ILE A 82 -12.18 6.59 -4.47
N LEU A 83 -11.28 5.90 -5.18
CA LEU A 83 -9.94 5.61 -4.71
C LEU A 83 -9.09 6.89 -4.60
N LYS A 84 -8.69 7.23 -3.38
CA LYS A 84 -7.82 8.38 -3.08
C LYS A 84 -6.34 8.02 -3.11
N THR A 85 -6.02 6.77 -2.75
CA THR A 85 -4.66 6.30 -2.56
C THR A 85 -4.40 5.08 -3.43
N THR A 86 -3.19 4.98 -3.97
CA THR A 86 -2.74 3.80 -4.72
C THR A 86 -2.81 2.54 -3.86
N PRO A 87 -3.64 1.55 -4.25
CA PRO A 87 -3.66 0.26 -3.58
C PRO A 87 -2.32 -0.46 -3.78
N HIS A 88 -1.83 -1.02 -2.69
CA HIS A 88 -0.62 -1.83 -2.63
C HIS A 88 -0.88 -3.05 -1.76
N ILE A 89 -0.08 -4.09 -1.98
CA ILE A 89 -0.11 -5.28 -1.14
C ILE A 89 0.40 -4.92 0.27
N GLY A 90 -0.37 -5.30 1.30
CA GLY A 90 -0.10 -4.98 2.70
C GLY A 90 -1.20 -5.34 3.70
#